data_AF-A0A947NJX8-F1
#
_entry.id   AF-A0A947NJX8-F1
#
_cell.length_a   1.000
_cell.length_b   1.000
_cell.length_c   1.000
_cell.angle_alpha   90.00
_cell.angle_beta   90.00
_cell.angle_gamma   90.00
#
_symmetry.space_group_name_H-M   'P 1'
#
loop_
_entity.id
_entity.type
_entity.pdbx_description
1 polymer ?
#
loop_
_entity_poly.entity_id
_entity_poly.type
_entity_poly.pdbx_seq_one_letter_code
_entity_poly.pdbx_strand_id
1 'polypeptide(L)'
;VLLVSLLRHKGIPARVRTGTARYFYPDGSRLEDHWICEFWREAEGRWQQTDAQIDDVLRKAMRLPFDPTDIPEGQFLTGWPCYDELSSGHVKPEAIGFPPDYCGMGYVLNKMLADLAALTGQELLAWAGWGIGGPDGGTVPGDKAVVERMVELLKSIDQPAMLQEARDFMVTHERLKRPDGYSAGKFQKEWLS
;
A
#
# COMPACT_ATOMS: atom_id res chain seq x y z
N VAL A 1 1.91 11.41 -4.41
CA VAL A 1 1.30 11.80 -5.71
C VAL A 1 2.17 12.78 -6.50
N LEU A 2 2.69 13.87 -5.90
CA LEU A 2 3.47 14.89 -6.64
C LEU A 2 4.64 14.33 -7.47
N LEU A 3 5.51 13.49 -6.89
CA LEU A 3 6.64 12.90 -7.61
C LEU A 3 6.18 12.07 -8.82
N VAL A 4 5.14 11.24 -8.65
CA VAL A 4 4.55 10.44 -9.73
C VAL A 4 4.06 11.34 -10.87
N SER A 5 3.39 12.44 -10.55
CA SER A 5 2.92 13.41 -11.55
C SER A 5 4.08 14.06 -12.32
N LEU A 6 5.15 14.44 -11.63
CA LEU A 6 6.35 15.03 -12.26
C LEU A 6 7.06 14.03 -13.18
N LEU A 7 7.23 12.79 -12.75
CA LEU A 7 7.84 11.73 -13.55
C LEU A 7 7.02 11.40 -14.79
N ARG A 8 5.69 11.25 -14.63
CA ARG A 8 4.77 11.05 -15.76
C ARG A 8 4.80 12.22 -16.74
N HIS A 9 4.87 13.46 -16.24
CA HIS A 9 5.03 14.65 -17.09
C HIS A 9 6.33 14.63 -17.90
N LYS A 10 7.38 13.98 -17.39
CA LYS A 10 8.65 13.73 -18.10
C LYS A 10 8.64 12.47 -18.97
N GLY A 11 7.49 11.79 -19.11
CA GLY A 11 7.37 10.56 -19.89
C GLY A 11 7.91 9.32 -19.21
N ILE A 12 8.26 9.39 -17.91
CA ILE A 12 8.74 8.25 -17.14
C ILE A 12 7.53 7.52 -16.54
N PRO A 13 7.32 6.22 -16.84
CA PRO A 13 6.27 5.45 -16.19
C PRO A 13 6.48 5.46 -14.68
N ALA A 14 5.47 5.93 -13.94
CA ALA A 14 5.51 6.00 -12.49
C ALA A 14 4.15 5.68 -11.89
N ARG A 15 4.12 5.18 -10.66
CA ARG A 15 2.92 4.78 -9.92
C ARG A 15 3.11 4.99 -8.43
N VAL A 16 2.00 5.17 -7.73
CA VAL A 16 1.97 5.24 -6.28
C VAL A 16 1.83 3.82 -5.74
N ARG A 17 2.54 3.49 -4.66
CA ARG A 17 2.32 2.27 -3.88
C ARG A 17 1.96 2.64 -2.45
N THR A 18 1.10 1.84 -1.85
CA THR A 18 0.78 1.90 -0.42
C THR A 18 1.11 0.56 0.23
N GLY A 19 1.48 0.61 1.50
CA GLY A 19 1.97 -0.55 2.21
C GLY A 19 2.57 -0.16 3.55
N THR A 20 3.67 -0.82 3.91
CA THR A 20 4.39 -0.52 5.16
C THR A 20 5.90 -0.46 4.97
N ALA A 21 6.57 0.30 5.82
CA ALA A 21 8.02 0.47 5.82
C ALA A 21 8.64 -0.11 7.10
N ARG A 22 9.64 -1.00 6.92
CA ARG A 22 10.44 -1.55 8.03
C ARG A 22 11.46 -0.55 8.56
N TYR A 23 11.96 0.32 7.70
CA TYR A 23 13.12 1.17 7.98
C TYR A 23 12.86 2.31 8.97
N PHE A 24 11.59 2.58 9.33
CA PHE A 24 11.27 3.47 10.44
C PHE A 24 11.47 2.82 11.82
N TYR A 25 11.41 1.48 11.90
CA TYR A 25 11.65 0.70 13.12
C TYR A 25 12.61 -0.47 12.81
N PRO A 26 13.93 -0.18 12.71
CA PRO A 26 14.92 -1.19 12.31
C PRO A 26 15.06 -2.38 13.28
N ASP A 27 14.57 -2.27 14.51
CA ASP A 27 14.49 -3.34 15.48
C ASP A 27 13.35 -4.35 15.19
N GLY A 28 12.53 -4.07 14.18
CA GLY A 28 11.39 -4.89 13.79
C GLY A 28 10.21 -4.77 14.75
N SER A 29 10.17 -3.77 15.62
CA SER A 29 9.09 -3.59 16.59
C SER A 29 7.75 -3.31 15.91
N ARG A 30 7.77 -2.69 14.72
CA ARG A 30 6.59 -2.26 13.98
C ARG A 30 6.87 -2.14 12.48
N LEU A 31 5.80 -2.30 11.70
CA LEU A 31 5.69 -1.92 10.30
C LEU A 31 4.93 -0.60 10.22
N GLU A 32 5.62 0.47 9.79
CA GLU A 32 5.02 1.80 9.73
C GLU A 32 4.16 1.94 8.47
N ASP A 33 2.94 2.50 8.60
CA ASP A 33 2.12 2.83 7.43
C ASP A 33 2.86 3.79 6.51
N HIS A 34 2.91 3.48 5.22
CA HIS A 34 3.66 4.33 4.31
C HIS A 34 3.23 4.26 2.85
N TRP A 35 3.58 5.32 2.12
CA TRP A 35 3.28 5.49 0.71
C TRP A 35 4.54 5.93 -0.03
N ILE A 36 4.86 5.24 -1.13
CA ILE A 36 6.05 5.51 -1.93
C ILE A 36 5.71 5.70 -3.41
N CYS A 37 6.70 6.16 -4.16
CA CYS A 37 6.68 6.19 -5.61
C CYS A 37 7.41 4.95 -6.13
N GLU A 38 6.85 4.29 -7.13
CA GLU A 38 7.61 3.41 -8.02
C GLU A 38 7.74 4.06 -9.39
N PHE A 39 8.91 4.01 -10.00
CA PHE A 39 9.09 4.41 -11.39
C PHE A 39 9.89 3.39 -12.18
N TRP A 40 9.63 3.31 -13.48
CA TRP A 40 10.28 2.33 -14.34
C TRP A 40 11.70 2.80 -14.68
N ARG A 41 12.69 2.03 -14.23
CA ARG A 41 14.09 2.24 -14.55
C ARG A 41 14.45 1.46 -15.81
N GLU A 42 14.31 2.11 -16.96
CA GLU A 42 14.47 1.48 -18.27
C GLU A 42 15.81 0.74 -18.43
N ALA A 43 16.91 1.35 -17.97
CA ALA A 43 18.25 0.77 -18.04
C ALA A 43 18.41 -0.57 -17.30
N GLU A 44 17.55 -0.85 -16.32
CA GLU A 44 17.59 -2.08 -15.50
C GLU A 44 16.38 -2.99 -15.73
N GLY A 45 15.39 -2.55 -16.52
CA GLY A 45 14.19 -3.32 -16.78
C GLY A 45 13.38 -3.66 -15.53
N ARG A 46 13.36 -2.76 -14.53
CA ARG A 46 12.63 -2.96 -13.27
C ARG A 46 11.93 -1.71 -12.77
N TRP A 47 10.95 -1.90 -11.89
CA TRP A 47 10.42 -0.84 -11.04
C TRP A 47 11.41 -0.53 -9.91
N GLN A 48 11.72 0.75 -9.74
CA GLN A 48 12.53 1.26 -8.64
C GLN A 48 11.61 1.90 -7.60
N GLN A 49 11.77 1.49 -6.33
CA GLN A 49 11.04 2.04 -5.20
C GLN A 49 11.76 3.27 -4.64
N THR A 50 11.01 4.35 -4.46
CA THR A 50 11.52 5.66 -4.02
C THR A 50 10.61 6.27 -2.96
N ASP A 51 11.19 6.55 -1.81
CA ASP A 51 10.58 7.34 -0.76
C ASP A 51 10.99 8.80 -0.88
N ALA A 52 10.06 9.62 -1.38
CA ALA A 52 10.26 11.06 -1.54
C ALA A 52 10.11 11.85 -0.24
N GLN A 53 9.69 11.22 0.87
CA GLN A 53 9.59 11.85 2.19
C GLN A 53 10.96 12.00 2.84
N ILE A 54 11.91 11.11 2.56
CA ILE A 54 13.21 11.06 3.23
C ILE A 54 14.25 11.80 2.38
N ASP A 55 14.62 13.00 2.82
CA ASP A 55 15.77 13.74 2.31
C ASP A 55 17.08 13.34 3.02
N ASP A 56 18.20 13.95 2.64
CA ASP A 56 19.51 13.66 3.24
C ASP A 56 19.58 14.00 4.74
N VAL A 57 18.80 14.97 5.21
CA VAL A 57 18.74 15.37 6.61
C VAL A 57 18.07 14.27 7.42
N LEU A 58 16.89 13.82 6.99
CA LEU A 58 16.15 12.72 7.62
C LEU A 58 16.91 11.40 7.51
N ARG A 59 17.47 11.09 6.35
CA ARG A 59 18.31 9.90 6.14
C ARG A 59 19.43 9.81 7.17
N LYS A 60 20.14 10.92 7.40
CA LYS A 60 21.23 10.99 8.38
C LYS A 60 20.72 10.89 9.82
N ALA A 61 19.62 11.57 10.15
CA ALA A 61 19.03 11.53 11.48
C ALA A 61 18.57 10.11 11.86
N MET A 62 17.94 9.40 10.91
CA MET A 62 17.49 8.01 11.05
C MET A 62 18.63 6.99 10.96
N ARG A 63 19.84 7.41 10.56
CA ARG A 63 20.97 6.52 10.24
C ARG A 63 20.58 5.43 9.23
N LEU A 64 19.79 5.82 8.22
CA LEU A 64 19.28 4.90 7.22
C LEU A 64 20.44 4.34 6.36
N PRO A 65 20.64 3.01 6.32
CA PRO A 65 21.84 2.43 5.72
C PRO A 65 21.79 2.33 4.19
N PHE A 66 20.71 2.81 3.55
CA PHE A 66 20.50 2.76 2.11
C PHE A 66 20.01 4.10 1.56
N ASP A 67 19.97 4.21 0.23
CA ASP A 67 19.46 5.37 -0.48
C ASP A 67 17.92 5.31 -0.57
N PRO A 68 17.17 6.25 0.01
CA PRO A 68 15.71 6.24 -0.05
C PRO A 68 15.17 6.40 -1.48
N THR A 69 16.01 6.80 -2.44
CA THR A 69 15.63 6.84 -3.86
C THR A 69 15.67 5.49 -4.54
N ASP A 70 16.41 4.50 -4.03
CA ASP A 70 16.44 3.11 -4.52
C ASP A 70 16.34 2.14 -3.33
N ILE A 71 15.12 2.01 -2.82
CA ILE A 71 14.82 1.23 -1.61
C ILE A 71 15.12 -0.26 -1.88
N PRO A 72 15.95 -0.92 -1.04
CA PRO A 72 16.22 -2.34 -1.17
C PRO A 72 14.96 -3.20 -0.99
N GLU A 73 14.92 -4.35 -1.66
CA GLU A 73 13.83 -5.32 -1.53
C GLU A 73 13.59 -5.69 -0.05
N GLY A 74 12.32 -5.82 0.32
CA GLY A 74 11.90 -6.17 1.68
C GLY A 74 11.91 -5.02 2.69
N GLN A 75 12.47 -3.86 2.37
CA GLN A 75 12.44 -2.67 3.24
C GLN A 75 11.09 -1.95 3.21
N PHE A 76 10.46 -1.88 2.03
CA PHE A 76 9.07 -1.49 1.86
C PHE A 76 8.25 -2.69 1.43
N LEU A 77 7.17 -2.97 2.14
CA LEU A 77 6.24 -4.05 1.89
C LEU A 77 4.98 -3.48 1.27
N THR A 78 4.64 -3.90 0.06
CA THR A 78 3.41 -3.47 -0.62
C THR A 78 2.17 -4.14 0.00
N GLY A 79 0.99 -4.02 -0.62
CA GLY A 79 -0.25 -4.58 -0.06
C GLY A 79 -0.17 -6.08 0.27
N TRP A 80 0.23 -6.93 -0.69
CA TRP A 80 0.23 -8.39 -0.47
C TRP A 80 1.35 -8.89 0.46
N PRO A 81 2.60 -8.34 0.46
CA PRO A 81 3.61 -8.77 1.42
C PRO A 81 3.22 -8.41 2.86
N CYS A 82 2.52 -7.29 3.08
CA CYS A 82 1.97 -6.97 4.40
C CYS A 82 1.00 -8.07 4.89
N TYR A 83 0.16 -8.59 3.98
CA TYR A 83 -0.74 -9.69 4.28
C TYR A 83 0.01 -10.98 4.59
N ASP A 84 1.02 -11.32 3.79
CA ASP A 84 1.81 -12.53 4.00
C ASP A 84 2.51 -12.54 5.36
N GLU A 85 3.16 -11.43 5.75
CA GLU A 85 3.83 -11.27 7.06
C GLU A 85 2.89 -11.46 8.25
N LEU A 86 1.67 -10.90 8.15
CA LEU A 86 0.67 -11.03 9.20
C LEU A 86 0.06 -12.44 9.23
N SER A 87 -0.34 -12.98 8.08
CA SER A 87 -0.99 -14.28 7.96
C SER A 87 -0.07 -15.45 8.28
N SER A 88 1.24 -15.31 8.08
CA SER A 88 2.26 -16.30 8.47
C SER A 88 2.71 -16.17 9.92
N GLY A 89 2.32 -15.10 10.61
CA GLY A 89 2.70 -14.83 12.01
C GLY A 89 4.11 -14.28 12.18
N HIS A 90 4.79 -13.85 11.11
CA HIS A 90 6.07 -13.15 11.20
C HIS A 90 5.93 -11.78 11.89
N VAL A 91 4.78 -11.12 11.74
CA VAL A 91 4.44 -9.87 12.44
C VAL A 91 3.19 -10.06 13.28
N LYS A 92 3.23 -9.55 14.51
CA LYS A 92 2.06 -9.54 15.41
C LYS A 92 1.02 -8.52 14.94
N PRO A 93 -0.29 -8.76 15.11
CA PRO A 93 -1.33 -7.81 14.72
C PRO A 93 -1.11 -6.38 15.23
N GLU A 94 -0.60 -6.21 16.44
CA GLU A 94 -0.38 -4.90 17.09
C GLU A 94 0.84 -4.15 16.54
N ALA A 95 1.69 -4.84 15.78
CA ALA A 95 2.91 -4.32 15.17
C ALA A 95 2.70 -3.88 13.71
N ILE A 96 1.47 -3.91 13.17
CA ILE A 96 1.16 -3.47 11.80
C ILE A 96 -0.10 -2.61 11.78
N GLY A 97 0.03 -1.37 11.30
CA GLY A 97 -1.03 -0.36 11.31
C GLY A 97 -0.83 0.70 12.40
N PHE A 98 -1.92 1.30 12.90
CA PHE A 98 -1.96 2.36 13.90
C PHE A 98 -2.49 1.81 15.24
N PRO A 99 -1.64 1.20 16.08
CA PRO A 99 -2.09 0.67 17.36
C PRO A 99 -2.50 1.79 18.34
N PRO A 100 -3.47 1.52 19.25
CA PRO A 100 -4.22 0.28 19.37
C PRO A 100 -5.45 0.20 18.45
N ASP A 101 -5.81 1.30 17.78
CA ASP A 101 -7.15 1.50 17.24
C ASP A 101 -7.37 0.86 15.87
N TYR A 102 -6.34 0.84 15.01
CA TYR A 102 -6.45 0.34 13.65
C TYR A 102 -5.23 -0.47 13.22
N CYS A 103 -5.20 -1.73 13.62
CA CYS A 103 -4.08 -2.63 13.37
C CYS A 103 -4.52 -4.02 12.86
N GLY A 104 -3.56 -4.87 12.51
CA GLY A 104 -3.82 -6.26 12.11
C GLY A 104 -4.55 -6.40 10.77
N MET A 105 -5.43 -7.39 10.67
CA MET A 105 -5.97 -7.85 9.38
C MET A 105 -6.83 -6.78 8.68
N GLY A 106 -7.64 -6.02 9.42
CA GLY A 106 -8.45 -4.95 8.84
C GLY A 106 -7.58 -3.86 8.17
N TYR A 107 -6.49 -3.47 8.84
CA TYR A 107 -5.50 -2.55 8.27
C TYR A 107 -4.82 -3.13 7.03
N VAL A 108 -4.38 -4.38 7.08
CA VAL A 108 -3.73 -5.05 5.94
C VAL A 108 -4.65 -5.13 4.72
N LEU A 109 -5.92 -5.48 4.91
CA LEU A 109 -6.89 -5.54 3.80
C LEU A 109 -7.16 -4.15 3.21
N ASN A 110 -7.16 -3.10 4.03
CA ASN A 110 -7.16 -1.73 3.52
C ASN A 110 -5.94 -1.43 2.66
N LYS A 111 -4.73 -1.80 3.09
CA LYS A 111 -3.52 -1.59 2.28
C LYS A 111 -3.58 -2.36 0.96
N MET A 112 -4.05 -3.60 0.97
CA MET A 112 -4.23 -4.37 -0.27
C MET A 112 -5.25 -3.72 -1.22
N LEU A 113 -6.41 -3.30 -0.71
CA LEU A 113 -7.43 -2.62 -1.51
C LEU A 113 -6.92 -1.30 -2.07
N ALA A 114 -6.26 -0.49 -1.24
CA ALA A 114 -5.72 0.80 -1.63
C ALA A 114 -4.59 0.67 -2.65
N ASP A 115 -3.73 -0.35 -2.54
CA ASP A 115 -2.66 -0.63 -3.51
C ASP A 115 -3.26 -1.04 -4.87
N LEU A 116 -4.24 -1.96 -4.88
CA LEU A 116 -4.98 -2.30 -6.11
C LEU A 116 -5.68 -1.09 -6.72
N ALA A 117 -6.37 -0.29 -5.92
CA ALA A 117 -7.06 0.91 -6.39
C ALA A 117 -6.07 1.93 -6.98
N ALA A 118 -4.91 2.17 -6.34
CA ALA A 118 -3.87 3.04 -6.87
C ALA A 118 -3.28 2.53 -8.19
N LEU A 119 -3.03 1.21 -8.30
CA LEU A 119 -2.47 0.56 -9.49
C LEU A 119 -3.46 0.53 -10.66
N THR A 120 -4.75 0.46 -10.37
CA THR A 120 -5.83 0.47 -11.37
C THR A 120 -6.27 1.87 -11.78
N GLY A 121 -5.67 2.93 -11.22
CA GLY A 121 -5.85 4.32 -11.65
C GLY A 121 -6.82 5.15 -10.80
N GLN A 122 -7.20 4.67 -9.61
CA GLN A 122 -7.98 5.47 -8.66
C GLN A 122 -7.07 6.34 -7.79
N GLU A 123 -7.35 7.65 -7.75
CA GLU A 123 -6.67 8.56 -6.84
C GLU A 123 -7.36 8.56 -5.47
N LEU A 124 -6.55 8.35 -4.42
CA LEU A 124 -7.04 8.11 -3.06
C LEU A 124 -6.37 9.05 -2.07
N LEU A 125 -7.12 9.40 -1.01
CA LEU A 125 -6.53 9.94 0.20
C LEU A 125 -5.86 8.80 0.99
N ALA A 126 -4.86 9.14 1.79
CA ALA A 126 -4.13 8.15 2.60
C ALA A 126 -5.03 7.36 3.58
N TRP A 127 -6.16 7.96 3.95
CA TRP A 127 -7.17 7.40 4.85
C TRP A 127 -8.42 6.88 4.13
N ALA A 128 -8.37 6.72 2.80
CA ALA A 128 -9.48 6.13 2.08
C ALA A 128 -9.57 4.62 2.35
N GLY A 129 -10.80 4.14 2.51
CA GLY A 129 -11.13 2.74 2.75
C GLY A 129 -12.62 2.49 2.61
N TRP A 130 -12.99 1.39 1.97
CA TRP A 130 -14.39 0.95 1.78
C TRP A 130 -14.44 -0.56 1.64
N GLY A 131 -15.64 -1.14 1.69
CA GLY A 131 -15.83 -2.58 1.48
C GLY A 131 -14.94 -3.42 2.39
N ILE A 132 -14.13 -4.31 1.81
CA ILE A 132 -13.22 -5.18 2.56
C ILE A 132 -12.11 -4.41 3.31
N GLY A 133 -11.76 -3.21 2.83
CA GLY A 133 -10.71 -2.35 3.37
C GLY A 133 -11.23 -1.09 4.06
N GLY A 134 -12.49 -1.04 4.47
CA GLY A 134 -13.05 0.10 5.22
C GLY A 134 -12.68 0.10 6.70
N PRO A 135 -12.99 1.19 7.44
CA PRO A 135 -12.85 1.24 8.91
C PRO A 135 -13.75 0.23 9.62
N ASP A 136 -14.99 0.08 9.14
CA ASP A 136 -15.91 -1.01 9.51
C ASP A 136 -15.70 -2.28 8.64
N GLY A 137 -14.62 -2.29 7.86
CA GLY A 137 -14.22 -3.38 6.99
C GLY A 137 -13.51 -4.50 7.74
N GLY A 138 -13.17 -5.56 7.00
CA GLY A 138 -12.66 -6.82 7.54
C GLY A 138 -13.25 -8.01 6.78
N THR A 139 -12.69 -9.20 7.00
CA THR A 139 -13.21 -10.41 6.36
C THR A 139 -14.55 -10.81 6.96
N VAL A 140 -15.58 -10.94 6.12
CA VAL A 140 -16.83 -11.65 6.47
C VAL A 140 -16.76 -13.11 5.99
N PRO A 141 -17.61 -14.03 6.50
CA PRO A 141 -17.70 -15.38 5.97
C PRO A 141 -17.89 -15.36 4.44
N GLY A 142 -16.95 -15.97 3.71
CA GLY A 142 -16.95 -15.99 2.24
C GLY A 142 -15.90 -15.08 1.57
N ASP A 143 -15.29 -14.13 2.29
CA ASP A 143 -14.28 -13.21 1.71
C ASP A 143 -12.95 -13.89 1.37
N LYS A 144 -12.73 -15.15 1.78
CA LYS A 144 -11.46 -15.87 1.54
C LYS A 144 -11.05 -15.84 0.07
N ALA A 145 -11.98 -16.16 -0.84
CA ALA A 145 -11.70 -16.17 -2.28
C ALA A 145 -11.37 -14.76 -2.82
N VAL A 146 -11.97 -13.71 -2.24
CA VAL A 146 -11.70 -12.32 -2.61
C VAL A 146 -10.28 -11.94 -2.21
N VAL A 147 -9.88 -12.27 -0.97
CA VAL A 147 -8.53 -11.99 -0.46
C VAL A 147 -7.48 -12.76 -1.26
N GLU A 148 -7.69 -14.05 -1.49
CA GLU A 148 -6.80 -14.89 -2.31
C GLU A 148 -6.63 -14.31 -3.72
N ARG A 149 -7.73 -13.84 -4.32
CA ARG A 149 -7.69 -13.20 -5.63
C ARG A 149 -6.95 -11.86 -5.62
N MET A 150 -7.14 -11.04 -4.59
CA MET A 150 -6.37 -9.79 -4.44
C MET A 150 -4.87 -10.07 -4.32
N VAL A 151 -4.46 -11.09 -3.56
CA VAL A 151 -3.06 -11.52 -3.44
C VAL A 151 -2.50 -11.93 -4.80
N GLU A 152 -3.22 -12.76 -5.56
CA GLU A 152 -2.81 -13.22 -6.89
C GLU A 152 -2.61 -12.05 -7.86
N LEU A 153 -3.58 -11.14 -7.92
CA LEU A 153 -3.52 -9.94 -8.76
C LEU A 153 -2.33 -9.05 -8.39
N LEU A 154 -2.12 -8.79 -7.09
CA LEU A 154 -1.03 -7.93 -6.62
C LEU A 154 0.35 -8.55 -6.85
N LYS A 155 0.50 -9.88 -6.76
CA LYS A 155 1.77 -10.58 -7.05
C LYS A 155 2.19 -10.45 -8.51
N SER A 156 1.22 -10.39 -9.42
CA SER A 156 1.47 -10.43 -10.86
C SER A 156 1.03 -9.14 -11.58
N ILE A 157 0.85 -8.04 -10.85
CA ILE A 157 0.22 -6.80 -11.36
C ILE A 157 0.98 -6.14 -12.52
N ASP A 158 2.27 -6.45 -12.66
CA ASP A 158 3.10 -5.95 -13.76
C ASP A 158 2.81 -6.63 -15.10
N GLN A 159 2.08 -7.76 -15.09
CA GLN A 159 1.60 -8.40 -16.30
C GLN A 159 0.35 -7.66 -16.84
N PRO A 160 0.31 -7.24 -18.11
CA PRO A 160 -0.82 -6.49 -18.66
C PRO A 160 -2.19 -7.17 -18.51
N ALA A 161 -2.24 -8.50 -18.65
CA ALA A 161 -3.47 -9.28 -18.45
C ALA A 161 -3.96 -9.18 -16.99
N MET A 162 -3.07 -9.35 -16.02
CA MET A 162 -3.39 -9.27 -14.59
C MET A 162 -3.81 -7.85 -14.19
N LEU A 163 -3.18 -6.82 -14.76
CA LEU A 163 -3.62 -5.44 -14.56
C LEU A 163 -5.03 -5.20 -15.09
N GLN A 164 -5.38 -5.78 -16.24
CA GLN A 164 -6.73 -5.67 -16.78
C GLN A 164 -7.74 -6.41 -15.89
N GLU A 165 -7.42 -7.62 -15.47
CA GLU A 165 -8.26 -8.38 -14.54
C GLU A 165 -8.43 -7.66 -13.19
N ALA A 166 -7.39 -6.98 -12.70
CA ALA A 166 -7.49 -6.15 -11.50
C ALA A 166 -8.44 -4.98 -11.69
N ARG A 167 -8.41 -4.29 -12.84
CA ARG A 167 -9.36 -3.21 -13.14
C ARG A 167 -10.80 -3.72 -13.16
N ASP A 168 -11.03 -4.84 -13.83
CA ASP A 168 -12.37 -5.44 -13.93
C ASP A 168 -12.86 -5.88 -12.55
N PHE A 169 -12.00 -6.49 -11.73
CA PHE A 169 -12.34 -6.93 -10.39
C PHE A 169 -12.68 -5.75 -9.46
N MET A 170 -11.91 -4.65 -9.55
CA MET A 170 -12.14 -3.43 -8.77
C MET A 170 -13.49 -2.75 -9.09
N VAL A 171 -14.09 -2.99 -10.25
CA VAL A 171 -15.38 -2.37 -10.62
C VAL A 171 -16.57 -3.33 -10.57
N THR A 172 -16.33 -4.64 -10.64
CA THR A 172 -17.38 -5.66 -10.66
C THR A 172 -17.67 -6.28 -9.30
N HIS A 173 -16.66 -6.41 -8.43
CA HIS A 173 -16.84 -7.10 -7.15
C HIS A 173 -17.35 -6.16 -6.06
N GLU A 174 -18.47 -6.50 -5.42
CA GLU A 174 -19.15 -5.64 -4.44
C GLU A 174 -18.28 -5.24 -3.25
N ARG A 175 -17.37 -6.13 -2.82
CA ARG A 175 -16.44 -5.86 -1.71
C ARG A 175 -15.29 -4.90 -2.07
N LEU A 176 -15.04 -4.67 -3.36
CA LEU A 176 -13.92 -3.86 -3.86
C LEU A 176 -14.38 -2.60 -4.61
N LYS A 177 -15.58 -2.64 -5.20
CA LYS A 177 -16.16 -1.50 -5.90
C LYS A 177 -16.33 -0.35 -4.92
N ARG A 178 -15.77 0.80 -5.29
CA ARG A 178 -15.97 2.04 -4.54
C ARG A 178 -17.46 2.40 -4.57
N PRO A 179 -18.11 2.60 -3.40
CA PRO A 179 -19.52 2.96 -3.35
C PRO A 179 -19.80 4.29 -4.04
N ASP A 180 -20.97 4.40 -4.66
CA ASP A 180 -21.42 5.66 -5.26
C ASP A 180 -21.56 6.73 -4.16
N GLY A 181 -21.07 7.93 -4.43
CA GLY A 181 -21.05 9.03 -3.45
C GLY A 181 -20.04 8.87 -2.30
N TYR A 182 -19.14 7.87 -2.36
CA TYR A 182 -18.13 7.68 -1.33
C TYR A 182 -17.21 8.91 -1.19
N SER A 183 -17.23 9.46 0.02
CA SER A 183 -16.27 10.46 0.50
C SER A 183 -15.45 9.85 1.62
N ALA A 184 -14.12 9.90 1.48
CA ALA A 184 -13.24 9.53 2.57
C ALA A 184 -13.36 10.61 3.66
N GLY A 185 -14.14 10.33 4.69
CA GLY A 185 -14.22 11.18 5.87
C GLY A 185 -12.81 11.43 6.39
N LYS A 186 -12.46 12.68 6.70
CA LYS A 186 -11.23 12.94 7.45
C LYS A 186 -11.30 12.10 8.73
N PHE A 187 -10.22 11.43 9.12
CA PHE A 187 -10.03 10.99 10.50
C PHE A 187 -10.52 12.13 11.41
N GLN A 188 -11.60 11.91 12.15
CA GLN A 188 -12.17 12.94 13.01
C GLN A 188 -11.09 13.37 14.01
N LYS A 189 -11.01 14.66 14.34
CA LYS A 189 -9.93 15.26 15.17
C LYS A 189 -9.72 14.60 16.54
N GLU A 190 -10.65 13.77 16.99
CA GLU A 190 -10.70 13.17 18.33
C GLU A 190 -9.58 12.15 18.58
N TRP A 191 -8.89 11.66 17.54
CA TRP A 191 -7.76 10.72 17.67
C TRP A 191 -6.38 11.39 17.86
N LEU A 192 -6.32 12.73 17.86
CA LEU A 192 -5.08 13.51 18.00
C LEU A 192 -5.07 14.40 19.26
N SER A 193 -5.99 14.17 20.20
CA SER A 193 -6.06 14.88 21.48
C SER A 193 -5.59 14.00 22.64
#